data_AF-A0A3C0G5B9-F1
#
_entry.id   AF-A0A3C0G5B9-F1
#
_cell.length_a   1.000
_cell.length_b   1.000
_cell.length_c   1.000
_cell.angle_alpha   90.00
_cell.angle_beta   90.00
_cell.angle_gamma   90.00
#
_symmetry.space_group_name_H-M   'P 1'
#
loop_
_entity.id
_entity.type
_entity.pdbx_description
1 polymer ?
#
loop_
_entity_poly.entity_id
_entity_poly.type
_entity_poly.pdbx_seq_one_letter_code
_entity_poly.pdbx_strand_id
1 'polypeptide(L)' 'WFIGVQYHPEYKSTVANPHPLFVGLVKAALDHKKAQSNATLA' A
#
# COMPACT_ATOMS: atom_id res chain seq x y z
N TRP A 1 -7.69 4.75 -0.15
CA TRP A 1 -7.46 3.29 -0.15
C TRP A 1 -7.82 2.76 1.22
N PHE A 2 -8.72 1.77 1.32
CA PHE A 2 -9.15 1.18 2.60
C PHE A 2 -9.45 -0.30 2.39
N ILE A 3 -8.78 -1.18 3.15
CA ILE A 3 -8.97 -2.63 3.10
C ILE A 3 -8.99 -3.17 4.53
N GLY A 4 -9.97 -4.01 4.83
CA GLY A 4 -10.04 -4.78 6.08
C GLY A 4 -10.03 -6.28 5.78
N VAL A 5 -9.34 -7.06 6.63
CA VAL A 5 -9.33 -8.52 6.56
C VAL A 5 -9.60 -9.10 7.93
N GLN A 6 -10.38 -10.18 7.98
CA GLN A 6 -10.74 -10.87 9.22
C GLN A 6 -9.67 -11.87 9.70
N TYR A 7 -8.75 -12.26 8.82
CA TYR A 7 -7.63 -13.16 9.13
C TYR A 7 -6.35 -12.35 9.36
N HIS A 8 -5.28 -12.98 9.84
CA HIS A 8 -3.98 -12.35 10.12
C HIS A 8 -3.02 -12.53 8.93
N PRO A 9 -2.99 -11.60 7.95
CA PRO A 9 -2.11 -11.69 6.78
C PRO A 9 -0.63 -11.52 7.13
N GLU A 10 -0.33 -10.95 8.31
CA GLU A 10 1.03 -10.77 8.82
C GLU A 10 1.80 -12.09 8.95
N TYR A 11 1.15 -13.16 9.40
CA TYR A 11 1.79 -14.47 9.57
C TYR A 11 2.15 -15.15 8.25
N LYS A 12 1.58 -14.70 7.12
CA LYS A 12 1.87 -15.21 5.78
C LYS A 12 2.82 -14.30 4.98
N SER A 13 3.21 -13.16 5.54
CA SER A 13 4.13 -12.24 4.89
C SER A 13 5.57 -12.61 5.24
N THR A 14 6.38 -12.95 4.23
CA THR A 14 7.81 -13.21 4.41
C THR A 14 8.62 -12.13 3.70
N VAL A 15 9.89 -11.93 4.09
CA VAL A 15 10.76 -10.94 3.43
C VAL A 15 10.91 -11.21 1.93
N ALA A 16 10.95 -12.48 1.53
CA ALA A 16 11.02 -12.89 0.12
C ALA A 16 9.66 -12.81 -0.60
N ASN A 17 8.54 -12.96 0.12
CA ASN A 17 7.19 -12.92 -0.44
C ASN A 17 6.28 -12.06 0.45
N PRO A 18 6.31 -10.72 0.29
CA PRO A 18 5.47 -9.83 1.06
C PRO A 18 4.00 -9.98 0.65
N HIS A 19 3.09 -9.91 1.62
CA HIS A 19 1.67 -10.09 1.32
C HIS A 19 1.16 -8.96 0.40
N PRO A 20 0.39 -9.27 -0.66
CA PRO A 20 -0.06 -8.27 -1.65
C PRO A 20 -0.82 -7.08 -1.05
N LEU A 21 -1.49 -7.29 0.09
CA LEU A 21 -2.19 -6.22 0.81
C LEU A 21 -1.26 -5.11 1.29
N PHE A 22 -0.08 -5.46 1.82
CA PHE A 22 0.90 -4.48 2.30
C PHE A 22 1.58 -3.77 1.14
N VAL A 23 1.94 -4.52 0.08
CA VAL A 23 2.55 -3.95 -1.12
C VAL A 23 1.58 -2.98 -1.83
N GLY A 24 0.31 -3.38 -1.95
CA GLY A 24 -0.74 -2.57 -2.56
C GLY A 24 -1.00 -1.27 -1.78
N LEU A 25 -1.01 -1.34 -0.44
CA LEU A 25 -1.15 -0.17 0.42
C LEU A 25 -0.01 0.84 0.19
N VAL A 26 1.25 0.37 0.20
CA VAL A 26 2.42 1.22 0.00
C VAL A 26 2.40 1.86 -1.39
N LYS A 27 2.05 1.08 -2.43
CA LYS A 27 1.92 1.60 -3.80
C LYS A 27 0.85 2.68 -3.89
N ALA A 28 -0.34 2.44 -3.34
CA ALA A 28 -1.42 3.42 -3.34
C ALA A 28 -1.05 4.71 -2.60
N ALA A 29 -0.31 4.61 -1.48
CA ALA A 29 0.20 5.77 -0.76
C ALA A 29 1.21 6.58 -1.59
N LEU A 30 2.10 5.88 -2.29
CA LEU A 30 3.11 6.50 -3.16
C LEU A 30 2.47 7.20 -4.36
N ASP A 31 1.46 6.58 -4.99
CA ASP A 31 0.71 7.16 -6.10
C ASP A 31 -0.09 8.39 -5.63
N HIS A 32 -0.71 8.34 -4.45
CA HIS A 32 -1.39 9.50 -3.85
C HIS A 32 -0.42 10.65 -3.57
N LYS A 33 0.76 10.36 -3.03
CA LYS A 33 1.81 11.37 -2.80
C LYS A 33 2.25 12.05 -4.09
N LYS A 34 2.48 11.27 -5.16
CA LYS A 34 2.84 11.80 -6.49
C LYS A 34 1.72 12.66 -7.09
N ALA A 35 0.47 12.23 -6.96
CA ALA A 35 -0.68 13.00 -7.43
C ALA A 35 -0.80 14.34 -6.67
N GLN A 36 -0.59 14.36 -5.36
CA GLN A 36 -0.59 15.60 -4.58
C GLN A 36 0.57 16.54 -4.91
N SER A 37 1.79 16.02 -5.11
CA SER A 37 2.93 16.86 -5.50
C SER A 37 2.72 17.50 -6.86
N ASN A 38 2.15 16.77 -7.82
CA ASN A 38 1.85 17.31 -9.15
C ASN A 38 0.75 18.40 -9.10
N ALA A 39 -0.22 18.26 -8.18
CA ALA A 39 -1.26 19.27 -7.97
C ALA A 39 -0.75 20.53 -7.24
N THR A 40 0.39 20.46 -6.54
CA THR A 40 0.99 21.59 -5.82
C THR A 40 1.97 22.38 -6.71
N LEU A 41 2.49 21.75 -7.77
CA LEU A 41 3.40 22.37 -8.74
C LEU A 41 2.68 22.98 -9.97
N ALA A 42 1.36 22.80 -10.09
CA ALA A 42 0.51 23.37 -11.14
C ALA A 42 -0.26 24.58 -10.60
#